data_AF-A0AAF0RJ76-F1
#
_entry.id   AF-A0AAF0RJ76-F1
#
_cell.length_a   1.000
_cell.length_b   1.000
_cell.length_c   1.000
_cell.angle_alpha   90.00
_cell.angle_beta   90.00
_cell.angle_gamma   90.00
#
_symmetry.space_group_name_H-M   'P 1'
#
loop_
_entity.id
_entity.type
_entity.pdbx_description
1 polymer ?
#
loop_
_entity_poly.entity_id
_entity_poly.type
_entity_poly.pdbx_seq_one_letter_code
_entity_poly.pdbx_strand_id
1 'polypeptide(L)'
;MTRLFNDPADFADEMVDGFVSANRARVRRVHGGVARSTTSPDRTVALVIGGGSGHYPAFGGLVGHGLAAGAAMGNLFASPSAQQVTAVAKASEHGGGVLLSYGNYAGDVLNFDAAERALRDAGIEVRTVRVTDDVASAPADEARKRRGIAGDLCVFKVAGAAAEQGRTLDEVTAIAERANDRTRSFGVAFSGCSLPGADEPLFTVPEGRMAIGMGIHGERGIDETDVPTASELATLLVEKLLTEMPDGVAVDGAHVVPVLNGLGSVKYEELFVVYATVQRLLTEAGAVVVEPEVGELVTSFDMAGVSLTLFWLDAELEELWAAPADSPAFRKGGAVPQERLPESVLAAGVAVPVTPGTPESQQSARIVAEAVTAVRRTIDAHADELGRIDAVAGDGDHGIGMQRGSTAADAAATDAAARGAGAGSVLAIAGDAWSDKAGGTSGAIWGAALEAMGRVIGDQERPSPATVQGAVHAAAEAVLAFGAFVGDKTMVDALVPFDDVLAARVAAGEDLVTAWTAASDAAQHAADATAALLPRMGRARTHGEDAVGTPDAGAVSFALITAAVLSTIAVPA
;
A
#
# COMPACT_ATOMS: atom_id res chain seq x y z
N MET A 1 17.35 -4.73 9.90
CA MET A 1 18.43 -5.71 10.09
C MET A 1 17.95 -7.11 9.72
N THR A 2 18.77 -7.91 9.01
CA THR A 2 18.51 -9.33 8.75
C THR A 2 18.38 -10.11 10.07
N ARG A 3 17.27 -10.84 10.25
CA ARG A 3 16.93 -11.50 11.53
C ARG A 3 17.12 -13.02 11.54
N LEU A 4 17.05 -13.66 10.38
CA LEU A 4 17.00 -15.12 10.25
C LEU A 4 18.20 -15.60 9.42
N PHE A 5 19.23 -16.11 10.08
CA PHE A 5 20.42 -16.69 9.46
C PHE A 5 21.10 -17.67 10.44
N ASN A 6 21.86 -18.63 9.90
CA ASN A 6 22.74 -19.50 10.68
C ASN A 6 24.13 -18.85 10.80
N ASP A 7 25.08 -19.28 9.97
CA ASP A 7 26.37 -18.60 9.78
C ASP A 7 26.25 -17.58 8.64
N PRO A 8 26.57 -16.29 8.86
CA PRO A 8 26.59 -15.28 7.81
C PRO A 8 27.40 -15.67 6.56
N ALA A 9 28.49 -16.44 6.72
CA ALA A 9 29.34 -16.86 5.62
C ALA A 9 28.65 -17.85 4.67
N ASP A 10 27.73 -18.66 5.19
CA ASP A 10 27.00 -19.69 4.45
C ASP A 10 25.65 -19.20 3.92
N PHE A 11 25.21 -18.00 4.32
CA PHE A 11 23.87 -17.47 4.05
C PHE A 11 23.48 -17.52 2.57
N ALA A 12 24.38 -17.10 1.66
CA ALA A 12 24.08 -17.09 0.23
C ALA A 12 23.82 -18.51 -0.32
N ASP A 13 24.59 -19.49 0.14
CA ASP A 13 24.46 -20.88 -0.30
C ASP A 13 23.20 -21.54 0.28
N GLU A 14 22.92 -21.32 1.57
CA GLU A 14 21.71 -21.78 2.25
C GLU A 14 20.43 -21.17 1.63
N MET A 15 20.48 -19.88 1.30
CA MET A 15 19.41 -19.18 0.59
C MET A 15 19.11 -19.84 -0.76
N VAL A 16 20.15 -20.15 -1.55
CA VAL A 16 19.98 -20.82 -2.85
C VAL A 16 19.41 -22.23 -2.66
N ASP A 17 19.86 -23.00 -1.67
CA ASP A 17 19.33 -24.34 -1.38
C ASP A 17 17.86 -24.32 -0.98
N GLY A 18 17.46 -23.39 -0.11
CA GLY A 18 16.07 -23.17 0.27
C GLY A 18 15.21 -22.77 -0.93
N PHE A 19 15.68 -21.82 -1.73
CA PHE A 19 15.00 -21.35 -2.93
C PHE A 19 14.78 -22.46 -3.96
N VAL A 20 15.81 -23.24 -4.27
CA VAL A 20 15.72 -24.38 -5.21
C VAL A 20 14.78 -25.45 -4.66
N SER A 21 14.86 -25.77 -3.38
CA SER A 21 13.99 -26.78 -2.75
C SER A 21 12.51 -26.39 -2.84
N ALA A 22 12.19 -25.12 -2.59
CA ALA A 22 10.82 -24.59 -2.70
C ALA A 22 10.32 -24.55 -4.16
N ASN A 23 11.22 -24.42 -5.13
CA ASN A 23 10.88 -24.17 -6.54
C ASN A 23 11.37 -25.25 -7.51
N ARG A 24 11.62 -26.48 -7.04
CA ARG A 24 12.19 -27.59 -7.83
C ARG A 24 11.48 -27.92 -9.15
N ALA A 25 10.19 -27.56 -9.26
CA ALA A 25 9.40 -27.74 -10.47
C ALA A 25 9.79 -26.75 -11.58
N ARG A 26 10.35 -25.59 -11.23
CA ARG A 26 10.73 -24.50 -12.15
C ARG A 26 12.25 -24.33 -12.29
N VAL A 27 13.00 -24.54 -11.22
CA VAL A 27 14.44 -24.30 -11.18
C VAL A 27 15.20 -25.49 -10.61
N ARG A 28 16.47 -25.62 -11.02
CA ARG A 28 17.45 -26.58 -10.48
C ARG A 28 18.74 -25.85 -10.12
N ARG A 29 19.43 -26.34 -9.08
CA ARG A 29 20.75 -25.83 -8.70
C ARG A 29 21.77 -26.20 -9.78
N VAL A 30 22.63 -25.26 -10.09
CA VAL A 30 23.83 -25.45 -10.91
C VAL A 30 25.02 -24.87 -10.16
N HIS A 31 26.24 -25.24 -10.55
CA HIS A 31 27.41 -24.59 -9.98
C HIS A 31 27.34 -23.08 -10.25
N GLY A 32 27.25 -22.28 -9.19
CA GLY A 32 27.22 -20.82 -9.29
C GLY A 32 25.86 -20.18 -9.48
N GLY A 33 24.75 -20.92 -9.34
CA GLY A 33 23.41 -20.34 -9.42
C GLY A 33 22.33 -21.36 -9.74
N VAL A 34 21.37 -20.94 -10.56
CA VAL A 34 20.20 -21.75 -10.92
C VAL A 34 19.93 -21.71 -12.43
N ALA A 35 19.34 -22.78 -12.96
CA ALA A 35 18.82 -22.86 -14.32
C ALA A 35 17.39 -23.42 -14.28
N ARG A 36 16.64 -23.29 -15.38
CA ARG A 36 15.34 -23.94 -15.51
C ARG A 36 15.47 -25.45 -15.28
N SER A 37 14.46 -26.04 -14.63
CA SER A 37 14.32 -27.50 -14.47
C SER A 37 13.78 -28.17 -15.74
N THR A 38 13.20 -27.38 -16.64
CA THR A 38 12.63 -27.78 -17.93
C THR A 38 13.51 -27.33 -19.09
N THR A 39 13.30 -27.94 -20.26
CA THR A 39 13.96 -27.53 -21.51
C THR A 39 13.05 -26.60 -22.33
N SER A 40 13.64 -25.86 -23.25
CA SER A 40 12.93 -25.11 -24.30
C SER A 40 13.08 -25.87 -25.63
N PRO A 41 12.33 -25.52 -26.70
CA PRO A 41 12.55 -26.10 -28.03
C PRO A 41 14.01 -25.95 -28.49
N ASP A 42 14.49 -26.90 -29.31
CA ASP A 42 15.84 -26.85 -29.89
C ASP A 42 16.11 -25.48 -30.54
N ARG A 43 17.31 -24.95 -30.32
CA ARG A 43 17.79 -23.67 -30.86
C ARG A 43 17.14 -22.42 -30.26
N THR A 44 16.38 -22.54 -29.17
CA THR A 44 15.95 -21.38 -28.37
C THR A 44 17.17 -20.69 -27.75
N VAL A 45 17.23 -19.36 -27.86
CA VAL A 45 18.29 -18.54 -27.24
C VAL A 45 18.21 -18.65 -25.72
N ALA A 46 19.34 -18.94 -25.06
CA ALA A 46 19.40 -18.96 -23.61
C ALA A 46 19.71 -17.56 -23.06
N LEU A 47 18.70 -16.87 -22.53
CA LEU A 47 18.91 -15.66 -21.73
C LEU A 47 19.44 -16.05 -20.35
N VAL A 48 20.69 -15.67 -20.05
CA VAL A 48 21.35 -15.92 -18.76
C VAL A 48 21.58 -14.59 -18.08
N ILE A 49 20.95 -14.41 -16.93
CA ILE A 49 21.04 -13.21 -16.11
C ILE A 49 21.95 -13.44 -14.90
N GLY A 50 22.20 -12.42 -14.08
CA GLY A 50 22.87 -12.64 -12.81
C GLY A 50 23.58 -11.42 -12.24
N GLY A 51 24.17 -11.63 -11.07
CA GLY A 51 24.88 -10.63 -10.29
C GLY A 51 25.02 -11.07 -8.83
N GLY A 52 25.37 -10.13 -7.96
CA GLY A 52 25.40 -10.36 -6.52
C GLY A 52 24.05 -10.83 -5.97
N SER A 53 24.06 -11.65 -4.92
CA SER A 53 22.84 -12.00 -4.18
C SER A 53 22.41 -10.86 -3.26
N GLY A 54 21.14 -10.82 -2.87
CA GLY A 54 20.57 -9.76 -2.01
C GLY A 54 19.49 -8.89 -2.66
N HIS A 55 19.14 -9.19 -3.92
CA HIS A 55 18.18 -8.41 -4.72
C HIS A 55 16.90 -9.17 -5.08
N TYR A 56 16.60 -10.27 -4.36
CA TYR A 56 15.46 -11.14 -4.69
C TYR A 56 14.17 -10.31 -4.83
N PRO A 57 13.34 -10.49 -5.88
CA PRO A 57 13.36 -11.57 -6.89
C PRO A 57 14.57 -11.68 -7.83
N ALA A 58 15.30 -10.60 -8.10
CA ALA A 58 16.49 -10.67 -8.92
C ALA A 58 17.62 -11.46 -8.21
N PHE A 59 18.31 -12.39 -8.84
CA PHE A 59 18.13 -12.87 -10.21
C PHE A 59 17.43 -14.24 -10.27
N GLY A 60 17.61 -15.10 -9.26
CA GLY A 60 17.10 -16.48 -9.27
C GLY A 60 15.58 -16.60 -9.39
N GLY A 61 14.83 -15.67 -8.79
CA GLY A 61 13.36 -15.62 -8.86
C GLY A 61 12.83 -15.31 -10.26
N LEU A 62 13.69 -14.80 -11.16
CA LEU A 62 13.39 -14.46 -12.55
C LEU A 62 13.75 -15.59 -13.54
N VAL A 63 14.16 -16.77 -13.06
CA VAL A 63 14.38 -17.94 -13.92
C VAL A 63 13.08 -18.69 -14.15
N GLY A 64 12.62 -18.73 -15.40
CA GLY A 64 11.34 -19.32 -15.79
C GLY A 64 10.99 -19.04 -17.26
N HIS A 65 10.00 -19.75 -17.79
CA HIS A 65 9.56 -19.60 -19.19
C HIS A 65 9.07 -18.16 -19.45
N GLY A 66 9.38 -17.61 -20.63
CA GLY A 66 9.06 -16.22 -20.99
C GLY A 66 9.95 -15.17 -20.32
N LEU A 67 10.94 -15.61 -19.53
CA LEU A 67 11.91 -14.80 -18.81
C LEU A 67 13.32 -15.41 -18.97
N ALA A 68 14.12 -15.56 -17.90
CA ALA A 68 15.48 -16.11 -18.01
C ALA A 68 15.55 -17.65 -18.05
N ALA A 69 16.53 -18.19 -18.78
CA ALA A 69 16.88 -19.61 -18.82
C ALA A 69 17.75 -20.04 -17.63
N GLY A 70 18.55 -19.12 -17.10
CA GLY A 70 19.34 -19.32 -15.89
C GLY A 70 19.80 -18.00 -15.27
N ALA A 71 20.23 -18.08 -14.02
CA ALA A 71 20.76 -16.95 -13.26
C ALA A 71 22.05 -17.35 -12.56
N ALA A 72 23.14 -16.64 -12.85
CA ALA A 72 24.38 -16.71 -12.10
C ALA A 72 24.22 -15.90 -10.80
N MET A 73 24.41 -16.55 -9.65
CA MET A 73 24.17 -15.96 -8.34
C MET A 73 25.50 -15.91 -7.59
N GLY A 74 26.02 -14.70 -7.43
CA GLY A 74 27.22 -14.44 -6.64
C GLY A 74 26.93 -14.44 -5.14
N ASN A 75 27.94 -14.11 -4.35
CA ASN A 75 27.76 -13.89 -2.91
C ASN A 75 26.97 -12.59 -2.68
N LEU A 76 26.66 -12.27 -1.43
CA LEU A 76 25.88 -11.08 -1.06
C LEU A 76 26.58 -9.80 -1.56
N PHE A 77 25.92 -9.07 -2.46
CA PHE A 77 26.42 -7.86 -3.13
C PHE A 77 27.79 -8.03 -3.82
N ALA A 78 28.14 -9.26 -4.20
CA ALA A 78 29.38 -9.56 -4.89
C ALA A 78 29.09 -10.39 -6.14
N SER A 79 29.55 -9.89 -7.29
CA SER A 79 29.44 -10.56 -8.60
C SER A 79 29.78 -12.05 -8.54
N PRO A 80 29.05 -12.93 -9.26
CA PRO A 80 29.48 -14.30 -9.48
C PRO A 80 30.81 -14.31 -10.24
N SER A 81 31.61 -15.34 -10.03
CA SER A 81 32.85 -15.55 -10.78
C SER A 81 32.56 -15.96 -12.23
N ALA A 82 33.51 -15.70 -13.13
CA ALA A 82 33.42 -16.14 -14.53
C ALA A 82 33.15 -17.65 -14.68
N GLN A 83 33.65 -18.48 -13.77
CA GLN A 83 33.40 -19.94 -13.78
C GLN A 83 31.95 -20.26 -13.47
N GLN A 84 31.36 -19.59 -12.48
CA GLN A 84 29.96 -19.72 -12.11
C GLN A 84 29.04 -19.28 -13.26
N VAL A 85 29.31 -18.12 -13.87
CA VAL A 85 28.56 -17.64 -15.04
C VAL A 85 28.66 -18.62 -16.20
N THR A 86 29.87 -19.11 -16.51
CA THR A 86 30.09 -20.10 -17.59
C THR A 86 29.32 -21.40 -17.33
N ALA A 87 29.28 -21.87 -16.08
CA ALA A 87 28.59 -23.11 -15.72
C ALA A 87 27.07 -22.98 -15.87
N VAL A 88 26.48 -21.87 -15.40
CA VAL A 88 25.05 -21.60 -15.57
C VAL A 88 24.70 -21.45 -17.06
N ALA A 89 25.53 -20.74 -17.83
CA ALA A 89 25.32 -20.57 -19.26
C ALA A 89 25.35 -21.92 -20.01
N LYS A 90 26.36 -22.75 -19.78
CA LYS A 90 26.45 -24.10 -20.38
C LYS A 90 25.28 -25.01 -19.98
N ALA A 91 24.75 -24.86 -18.77
CA ALA A 91 23.61 -25.66 -18.32
C ALA A 91 22.26 -25.17 -18.87
N SER A 92 22.22 -23.96 -19.42
CA SER A 92 21.04 -23.30 -19.98
C SER A 92 21.03 -23.30 -21.52
N GLU A 93 22.21 -23.42 -22.15
CA GLU A 93 22.39 -23.45 -23.60
C GLU A 93 21.74 -24.69 -24.25
N HIS A 94 21.05 -24.48 -25.37
CA HIS A 94 20.31 -25.53 -26.07
C HIS A 94 20.37 -25.41 -27.61
N GLY A 95 21.55 -25.05 -28.14
CA GLY A 95 21.82 -24.91 -29.58
C GLY A 95 21.40 -23.58 -30.20
N GLY A 96 20.90 -22.62 -29.40
CA GLY A 96 20.46 -21.29 -29.84
C GLY A 96 21.46 -20.17 -29.55
N GLY A 97 22.58 -20.49 -28.88
CA GLY A 97 23.49 -19.50 -28.32
C GLY A 97 22.99 -18.89 -26.99
N VAL A 98 23.79 -17.99 -26.42
CA VAL A 98 23.56 -17.40 -25.10
C VAL A 98 23.54 -15.87 -25.20
N LEU A 99 22.53 -15.25 -24.61
CA LEU A 99 22.54 -13.82 -24.30
C LEU A 99 22.84 -13.65 -22.80
N LEU A 100 23.97 -13.04 -22.48
CA LEU A 100 24.29 -12.61 -21.13
C LEU A 100 23.69 -11.21 -20.88
N SER A 101 22.89 -11.05 -19.83
CA SER A 101 22.36 -9.72 -19.49
C SER A 101 22.30 -9.46 -17.99
N TYR A 102 22.79 -8.30 -17.55
CA TYR A 102 23.01 -7.96 -16.15
C TYR A 102 23.16 -6.44 -15.98
N GLY A 103 23.00 -5.94 -14.76
CA GLY A 103 23.22 -4.53 -14.44
C GLY A 103 24.69 -4.11 -14.56
N ASN A 104 24.94 -2.89 -15.02
CA ASN A 104 26.29 -2.41 -15.33
C ASN A 104 27.13 -2.03 -14.09
N TYR A 105 27.68 -3.05 -13.42
CA TYR A 105 28.61 -2.91 -12.30
C TYR A 105 29.99 -3.47 -12.65
N ALA A 106 31.05 -2.85 -12.13
CA ALA A 106 32.42 -3.20 -12.52
C ALA A 106 32.77 -4.68 -12.26
N GLY A 107 32.33 -5.24 -11.13
CA GLY A 107 32.54 -6.64 -10.80
C GLY A 107 31.84 -7.59 -11.79
N ASP A 108 30.58 -7.30 -12.10
CA ASP A 108 29.79 -8.10 -13.05
C ASP A 108 30.36 -7.99 -14.46
N VAL A 109 30.68 -6.78 -14.93
CA VAL A 109 31.32 -6.55 -16.23
C VAL A 109 32.59 -7.40 -16.38
N LEU A 110 33.49 -7.39 -15.39
CA LEU A 110 34.73 -8.16 -15.45
C LEU A 110 34.48 -9.68 -15.55
N ASN A 111 33.56 -10.21 -14.74
CA ASN A 111 33.31 -11.64 -14.66
C ASN A 111 32.48 -12.17 -15.84
N PHE A 112 31.46 -11.45 -16.27
CA PHE A 112 30.64 -11.83 -17.41
C PHE A 112 31.40 -11.69 -18.73
N ASP A 113 32.24 -10.66 -18.91
CA ASP A 113 33.11 -10.55 -20.10
C ASP A 113 34.12 -11.71 -20.16
N ALA A 114 34.63 -12.16 -19.01
CA ALA A 114 35.50 -13.32 -18.93
C ALA A 114 34.76 -14.63 -19.24
N ALA A 115 33.51 -14.77 -18.78
CA ALA A 115 32.65 -15.90 -19.11
C ALA A 115 32.29 -15.93 -20.60
N GLU A 116 31.97 -14.78 -21.21
CA GLU A 116 31.72 -14.64 -22.65
C GLU A 116 32.90 -15.17 -23.47
N ARG A 117 34.13 -14.77 -23.12
CA ARG A 117 35.35 -15.31 -23.77
C ARG A 117 35.45 -16.82 -23.61
N ALA A 118 35.28 -17.34 -22.39
CA ALA A 118 35.37 -18.78 -22.11
C ALA A 118 34.30 -19.61 -22.83
N LEU A 119 33.09 -19.06 -23.01
CA LEU A 119 32.01 -19.70 -23.77
C LEU A 119 32.30 -19.71 -25.26
N ARG A 120 32.79 -18.60 -25.82
CA ARG A 120 33.22 -18.51 -27.22
C ARG A 120 34.38 -19.46 -27.54
N ASP A 121 35.36 -19.57 -26.64
CA ASP A 121 36.47 -20.54 -26.76
C ASP A 121 35.96 -21.98 -26.73
N ALA A 122 34.81 -22.23 -26.07
CA ALA A 122 34.12 -23.52 -26.07
C ALA A 122 33.18 -23.72 -27.27
N GLY A 123 33.17 -22.80 -28.25
CA GLY A 123 32.36 -22.89 -29.46
C GLY A 123 30.89 -22.47 -29.29
N ILE A 124 30.53 -21.84 -28.18
CA ILE A 124 29.16 -21.33 -27.94
C ILE A 124 29.08 -19.90 -28.44
N GLU A 125 28.07 -19.59 -29.26
CA GLU A 125 27.82 -18.22 -29.66
C GLU A 125 27.24 -17.41 -28.50
N VAL A 126 27.83 -16.25 -28.22
CA VAL A 126 27.44 -15.39 -27.09
C VAL A 126 27.33 -13.94 -27.51
N ARG A 127 26.32 -13.24 -27.00
CA ARG A 127 26.16 -11.77 -26.98
C ARG A 127 25.96 -11.30 -25.54
N THR A 128 26.22 -10.02 -25.30
CA THR A 128 26.12 -9.41 -23.97
C THR A 128 25.38 -8.08 -24.06
N VAL A 129 24.36 -7.88 -23.24
CA VAL A 129 23.65 -6.60 -23.08
C VAL A 129 23.68 -6.18 -21.63
N ARG A 130 24.32 -5.05 -21.36
CA ARG A 130 24.45 -4.46 -20.02
C ARG A 130 23.34 -3.45 -19.82
N VAL A 131 22.61 -3.58 -18.72
CA VAL A 131 21.52 -2.66 -18.41
C VAL A 131 22.07 -1.41 -17.74
N THR A 132 21.60 -0.24 -18.18
CA THR A 132 22.15 1.08 -17.84
C THR A 132 21.04 2.11 -17.61
N ASP A 133 19.98 1.71 -16.91
CA ASP A 133 18.75 2.47 -16.72
C ASP A 133 18.84 3.56 -15.65
N ASP A 134 19.76 3.46 -14.69
CA ASP A 134 19.83 4.39 -13.55
C ASP A 134 20.34 5.79 -13.94
N VAL A 135 19.41 6.74 -14.05
CA VAL A 135 19.70 8.11 -14.48
C VAL A 135 20.46 8.94 -13.45
N ALA A 136 20.53 8.48 -12.19
CA ALA A 136 21.26 9.19 -11.13
C ALA A 136 22.77 8.91 -11.18
N SER A 137 23.18 7.77 -11.74
CA SER A 137 24.55 7.28 -11.65
C SER A 137 25.53 7.86 -12.66
N ALA A 138 25.04 8.38 -13.79
CA ALA A 138 25.82 9.10 -14.77
C ALA A 138 24.92 10.00 -15.65
N PRO A 139 25.44 11.14 -16.15
CA PRO A 139 24.67 12.02 -17.04
C PRO A 139 24.35 11.34 -18.38
N ALA A 140 23.39 11.90 -19.13
CA ALA A 140 22.85 11.29 -20.35
C ALA A 140 23.89 11.09 -21.46
N ASP A 141 24.86 12.00 -21.60
CA ASP A 141 25.98 11.88 -22.55
C ASP A 141 26.97 10.75 -22.19
N GLU A 142 26.92 10.27 -20.95
CA GLU A 142 27.66 9.11 -20.47
C GLU A 142 26.74 7.93 -20.12
N ALA A 143 25.55 7.82 -20.71
CA ALA A 143 24.53 6.82 -20.36
C ALA A 143 25.07 5.37 -20.24
N ARG A 144 26.02 4.97 -21.09
CA ARG A 144 26.68 3.64 -21.02
C ARG A 144 27.45 3.35 -19.72
N LYS A 145 27.72 4.36 -18.89
CA LYS A 145 28.36 4.24 -17.57
C LYS A 145 27.34 4.13 -16.44
N ARG A 146 26.04 4.31 -16.72
CA ARG A 146 24.99 4.21 -15.71
C ARG A 146 24.93 2.79 -15.15
N ARG A 147 24.57 2.67 -13.88
CA ARG A 147 24.23 1.40 -13.22
C ARG A 147 22.98 0.79 -13.87
N GLY A 148 22.85 -0.53 -13.75
CA GLY A 148 21.60 -1.23 -14.03
C GLY A 148 20.87 -1.54 -12.72
N ILE A 149 19.60 -1.15 -12.59
CA ILE A 149 18.79 -1.35 -11.38
C ILE A 149 17.46 -2.04 -11.71
N ALA A 150 16.31 -1.53 -11.26
CA ALA A 150 15.00 -2.15 -11.47
C ALA A 150 14.61 -2.32 -12.96
N GLY A 151 15.19 -1.54 -13.87
CA GLY A 151 14.99 -1.68 -15.32
C GLY A 151 15.54 -2.98 -15.91
N ASP A 152 16.37 -3.71 -15.16
CA ASP A 152 16.77 -5.09 -15.47
C ASP A 152 15.55 -5.96 -15.83
N LEU A 153 14.47 -5.86 -15.05
CA LEU A 153 13.25 -6.63 -15.29
C LEU A 153 12.67 -6.36 -16.69
N CYS A 154 12.65 -5.09 -17.13
CA CYS A 154 12.08 -4.69 -18.41
C CYS A 154 12.87 -5.33 -19.56
N VAL A 155 14.20 -5.23 -19.51
CA VAL A 155 15.11 -5.81 -20.52
C VAL A 155 15.01 -7.33 -20.53
N PHE A 156 15.07 -7.97 -19.36
CA PHE A 156 15.02 -9.43 -19.25
C PHE A 156 13.68 -9.98 -19.72
N LYS A 157 12.57 -9.29 -19.42
CA LYS A 157 11.23 -9.73 -19.80
C LYS A 157 11.03 -9.78 -21.30
N VAL A 158 11.39 -8.71 -22.02
CA VAL A 158 11.18 -8.65 -23.47
C VAL A 158 12.20 -9.51 -24.23
N ALA A 159 13.44 -9.61 -23.73
CA ALA A 159 14.44 -10.52 -24.28
C ALA A 159 14.06 -11.99 -24.09
N GLY A 160 13.57 -12.36 -22.90
CA GLY A 160 13.10 -13.70 -22.59
C GLY A 160 11.88 -14.08 -23.44
N ALA A 161 10.91 -13.19 -23.57
CA ALA A 161 9.75 -13.40 -24.45
C ALA A 161 10.16 -13.56 -25.92
N ALA A 162 11.10 -12.74 -26.41
CA ALA A 162 11.63 -12.83 -27.76
C ALA A 162 12.35 -14.17 -28.00
N ALA A 163 13.10 -14.66 -27.01
CA ALA A 163 13.73 -15.97 -27.06
C ALA A 163 12.68 -17.10 -27.14
N GLU A 164 11.62 -17.08 -26.33
CA GLU A 164 10.53 -18.09 -26.41
C GLU A 164 9.78 -18.07 -27.74
N GLN A 165 9.75 -16.93 -28.45
CA GLN A 165 9.22 -16.85 -29.81
C GLN A 165 10.13 -17.52 -30.86
N GLY A 166 11.29 -18.06 -30.45
CA GLY A 166 12.24 -18.74 -31.34
C GLY A 166 13.09 -17.80 -32.19
N ARG A 167 13.20 -16.53 -31.81
CA ARG A 167 14.03 -15.54 -32.51
C ARG A 167 15.52 -15.88 -32.39
N THR A 168 16.30 -15.42 -33.35
CA THR A 168 17.75 -15.64 -33.38
C THR A 168 18.47 -14.82 -32.31
N LEU A 169 19.70 -15.22 -31.96
CA LEU A 169 20.51 -14.52 -30.96
C LEU A 169 20.70 -13.03 -31.30
N ASP A 170 20.91 -12.69 -32.57
CA ASP A 170 21.07 -11.29 -32.99
C ASP A 170 19.76 -10.49 -32.85
N GLU A 171 18.61 -11.08 -33.18
CA GLU A 171 17.30 -10.44 -33.00
C GLU A 171 16.96 -10.24 -31.52
N VAL A 172 17.18 -11.25 -30.68
CA VAL A 172 16.97 -11.14 -29.21
C VAL A 172 17.91 -10.09 -28.62
N THR A 173 19.16 -10.02 -29.08
CA THR A 173 20.14 -9.02 -28.67
C THR A 173 19.67 -7.61 -29.03
N ALA A 174 19.25 -7.39 -30.27
CA ALA A 174 18.76 -6.10 -30.74
C ALA A 174 17.51 -5.62 -29.98
N ILE A 175 16.62 -6.53 -29.61
CA ILE A 175 15.45 -6.23 -28.75
C ILE A 175 15.89 -5.83 -27.35
N ALA A 176 16.84 -6.55 -26.75
CA ALA A 176 17.35 -6.24 -25.42
C ALA A 176 18.07 -4.89 -25.38
N GLU A 177 18.90 -4.57 -26.38
CA GLU A 177 19.54 -3.26 -26.53
C GLU A 177 18.51 -2.15 -26.68
N ARG A 178 17.52 -2.34 -27.57
CA ARG A 178 16.44 -1.36 -27.77
C ARG A 178 15.62 -1.14 -26.50
N ALA A 179 15.35 -2.20 -25.73
CA ALA A 179 14.65 -2.11 -24.46
C ALA A 179 15.47 -1.33 -23.43
N ASN A 180 16.77 -1.60 -23.33
CA ASN A 180 17.67 -0.86 -22.45
C ASN A 180 17.72 0.63 -22.80
N ASP A 181 17.84 0.96 -24.09
CA ASP A 181 17.86 2.34 -24.58
C ASP A 181 16.57 3.12 -24.23
N ARG A 182 15.45 2.40 -24.08
CA ARG A 182 14.12 2.95 -23.79
C ARG A 182 13.69 2.82 -22.32
N THR A 183 14.58 2.38 -21.43
CA THR A 183 14.29 2.20 -20.00
C THR A 183 15.06 3.21 -19.15
N ARG A 184 14.37 3.88 -18.22
CA ARG A 184 14.98 4.87 -17.31
C ARG A 184 14.48 4.66 -15.89
N SER A 185 15.38 4.69 -14.93
CA SER A 185 15.06 4.44 -13.52
C SER A 185 15.67 5.48 -12.60
N PHE A 186 14.94 5.78 -11.53
CA PHE A 186 15.37 6.72 -10.50
C PHE A 186 14.83 6.26 -9.14
N GLY A 187 15.69 6.27 -8.12
CA GLY A 187 15.35 5.73 -6.81
C GLY A 187 15.79 6.62 -5.64
N VAL A 188 15.15 6.38 -4.50
CA VAL A 188 15.43 7.02 -3.22
C VAL A 188 15.45 5.96 -2.12
N ALA A 189 16.09 6.26 -0.99
CA ALA A 189 15.94 5.45 0.21
C ALA A 189 15.88 6.29 1.51
N PHE A 190 15.13 5.78 2.47
CA PHE A 190 14.88 6.29 3.80
C PHE A 190 15.77 5.64 4.86
N SER A 191 16.36 4.48 4.56
CA SER A 191 17.34 3.80 5.41
C SER A 191 18.24 2.91 4.57
N GLY A 192 19.40 2.54 5.12
CA GLY A 192 20.27 1.54 4.50
C GLY A 192 19.95 0.10 4.91
N CYS A 193 20.45 -0.84 4.12
CA CYS A 193 20.27 -2.26 4.37
C CYS A 193 21.34 -2.83 5.30
N SER A 194 21.01 -3.93 5.97
CA SER A 194 21.94 -4.70 6.80
C SER A 194 22.23 -6.08 6.19
N LEU A 195 23.51 -6.38 5.98
CA LEU A 195 23.93 -7.73 5.62
C LEU A 195 23.72 -8.71 6.79
N PRO A 196 23.50 -10.01 6.52
CA PRO A 196 23.49 -11.04 7.55
C PRO A 196 24.74 -10.97 8.43
N GLY A 197 24.57 -11.02 9.75
CA GLY A 197 25.66 -10.94 10.72
C GLY A 197 26.28 -9.54 10.95
N ALA A 198 25.81 -8.50 10.26
CA ALA A 198 26.29 -7.14 10.50
C ALA A 198 25.61 -6.52 11.74
N ASP A 199 26.41 -5.91 12.62
CA ASP A 199 25.91 -5.20 13.81
C ASP A 199 25.19 -3.88 13.44
N GLU A 200 25.58 -3.28 12.32
CA GLU A 200 25.05 -2.00 11.81
C GLU A 200 24.71 -2.09 10.31
N PRO A 201 23.80 -1.23 9.80
CA PRO A 201 23.56 -1.10 8.36
C PRO A 201 24.82 -0.69 7.58
N LEU A 202 24.88 -1.03 6.28
CA LEU A 202 25.99 -0.65 5.39
C LEU A 202 26.20 0.87 5.30
N PHE A 203 25.11 1.62 5.44
CA PHE A 203 25.08 3.07 5.56
C PHE A 203 23.77 3.46 6.26
N THR A 204 23.70 4.69 6.77
CA THR A 204 22.50 5.22 7.44
C THR A 204 21.99 6.46 6.72
N VAL A 205 20.68 6.68 6.82
CA VAL A 205 20.02 7.93 6.45
C VAL A 205 19.41 8.48 7.73
N PRO A 206 19.58 9.77 8.06
CA PRO A 206 19.00 10.33 9.28
C PRO A 206 17.47 10.21 9.28
N GLU A 207 16.88 10.05 10.47
CA GLU A 207 15.42 10.02 10.62
C GLU A 207 14.78 11.31 10.05
N GLY A 208 13.69 11.17 9.29
CA GLY A 208 13.04 12.28 8.60
C GLY A 208 13.75 12.74 7.32
N ARG A 209 14.83 12.08 6.90
CA ARG A 209 15.56 12.36 5.64
C ARG A 209 15.43 11.20 4.65
N MET A 210 15.64 11.50 3.38
CA MET A 210 15.84 10.51 2.32
C MET A 210 17.08 10.83 1.50
N ALA A 211 17.78 9.78 1.07
CA ALA A 211 18.90 9.88 0.14
C ALA A 211 18.42 9.63 -1.29
N ILE A 212 18.85 10.49 -2.21
CA ILE A 212 18.44 10.50 -3.63
C ILE A 212 19.47 9.77 -4.48
N GLY A 213 19.01 8.99 -5.48
CA GLY A 213 19.88 8.36 -6.47
C GLY A 213 20.72 7.22 -5.91
N MET A 214 20.21 6.55 -4.89
CA MET A 214 20.90 5.44 -4.24
C MET A 214 20.90 4.18 -5.12
N GLY A 215 22.01 3.45 -5.12
CA GLY A 215 22.10 2.17 -5.81
C GLY A 215 21.60 1.00 -4.96
N ILE A 216 21.48 -0.17 -5.59
CA ILE A 216 20.96 -1.39 -4.95
C ILE A 216 21.97 -2.09 -4.03
N HIS A 217 23.22 -1.64 -3.95
CA HIS A 217 24.24 -2.23 -3.06
C HIS A 217 24.61 -1.30 -1.90
N GLY A 218 23.82 -0.25 -1.66
CA GLY A 218 24.08 0.75 -0.64
C GLY A 218 25.17 1.77 -1.01
N GLU A 219 25.40 1.97 -2.30
CA GLU A 219 26.24 3.07 -2.77
C GLU A 219 25.64 4.41 -2.36
N ARG A 220 26.50 5.35 -1.94
CA ARG A 220 26.08 6.69 -1.50
C ARG A 220 25.20 7.35 -2.57
N GLY A 221 24.08 7.91 -2.13
CA GLY A 221 23.24 8.76 -2.95
C GLY A 221 23.98 10.02 -3.41
N ILE A 222 23.41 10.67 -4.42
CA ILE A 222 23.92 11.93 -4.99
C ILE A 222 23.58 13.15 -4.13
N ASP A 223 22.51 13.05 -3.31
CA ASP A 223 22.02 14.13 -2.44
C ASP A 223 21.15 13.57 -1.30
N GLU A 224 20.81 14.42 -0.33
CA GLU A 224 19.86 14.12 0.75
C GLU A 224 18.87 15.27 0.96
N THR A 225 17.58 14.94 1.11
CA THR A 225 16.50 15.90 1.37
C THR A 225 15.59 15.40 2.49
N ASP A 226 14.70 16.25 2.98
CA ASP A 226 13.67 15.85 3.94
C ASP A 226 12.67 14.90 3.28
N VAL A 227 12.13 13.95 4.05
CA VAL A 227 11.11 13.01 3.55
C VAL A 227 9.85 13.80 3.19
N PRO A 228 9.41 13.78 1.93
CA PRO A 228 8.21 14.48 1.51
C PRO A 228 6.96 13.61 1.72
N THR A 229 5.78 14.13 1.41
CA THR A 229 4.58 13.28 1.28
C THR A 229 4.73 12.28 0.13
N ALA A 230 3.96 11.20 0.13
CA ALA A 230 3.97 10.20 -0.94
C ALA A 230 3.68 10.80 -2.32
N SER A 231 2.77 11.78 -2.40
CA SER A 231 2.44 12.50 -3.64
C SER A 231 3.60 13.36 -4.14
N GLU A 232 4.29 14.06 -3.24
CA GLU A 232 5.47 14.86 -3.59
C GLU A 232 6.66 13.97 -4.00
N LEU A 233 6.84 12.81 -3.36
CA LEU A 233 7.82 11.82 -3.80
C LEU A 233 7.49 11.32 -5.22
N ALA A 234 6.23 10.99 -5.50
CA ALA A 234 5.80 10.58 -6.83
C ALA A 234 6.07 11.68 -7.88
N THR A 235 5.81 12.95 -7.55
CA THR A 235 6.15 14.10 -8.40
C THR A 235 7.65 14.15 -8.69
N LEU A 236 8.50 14.06 -7.66
CA LEU A 236 9.95 14.05 -7.82
C LEU A 236 10.43 12.94 -8.77
N LEU A 237 9.91 11.71 -8.58
CA LEU A 237 10.27 10.56 -9.40
C LEU A 237 9.84 10.74 -10.87
N VAL A 238 8.59 11.13 -11.10
CA VAL A 238 8.04 11.29 -12.46
C VAL A 238 8.71 12.45 -13.18
N GLU A 239 8.82 13.62 -12.56
CA GLU A 239 9.45 14.79 -13.18
C GLU A 239 10.90 14.49 -13.57
N LYS A 240 11.68 13.87 -12.67
CA LYS A 240 13.07 13.51 -12.99
C LYS A 240 13.14 12.58 -14.20
N LEU A 241 12.30 11.55 -14.27
CA LEU A 241 12.34 10.59 -15.38
C LEU A 241 11.84 11.19 -16.69
N LEU A 242 10.87 12.11 -16.67
CA LEU A 242 10.43 12.86 -17.85
C LEU A 242 11.50 13.83 -18.39
N THR A 243 12.49 14.22 -17.58
CA THR A 243 13.67 14.96 -18.11
C THR A 243 14.70 14.08 -18.80
N GLU A 244 14.58 12.75 -18.68
CA GLU A 244 15.54 11.76 -19.17
C GLU A 244 14.94 10.88 -20.29
N MET A 245 13.92 11.40 -20.98
CA MET A 245 13.21 10.70 -22.05
C MET A 245 14.17 10.08 -23.09
N PRO A 246 13.91 8.84 -23.54
CA PRO A 246 14.69 8.24 -24.62
C PRO A 246 14.61 9.05 -25.91
N ASP A 247 15.69 9.02 -26.69
CA ASP A 247 15.76 9.72 -27.97
C ASP A 247 14.61 9.27 -28.90
N GLY A 248 13.94 10.25 -29.52
CA GLY A 248 12.85 9.99 -30.46
C GLY A 248 11.50 9.61 -29.80
N VAL A 249 11.38 9.70 -28.48
CA VAL A 249 10.11 9.49 -27.77
C VAL A 249 9.56 10.83 -27.27
N ALA A 250 8.33 11.16 -27.67
CA ALA A 250 7.56 12.25 -27.07
C ALA A 250 6.52 11.67 -26.12
N VAL A 251 6.27 12.31 -24.97
CA VAL A 251 5.39 11.76 -23.92
C VAL A 251 3.92 11.65 -24.35
N ASP A 252 3.42 12.62 -25.11
CA ASP A 252 2.01 12.68 -25.53
C ASP A 252 1.65 11.50 -26.46
N GLY A 253 0.72 10.67 -26.01
CA GLY A 253 0.29 9.45 -26.68
C GLY A 253 1.30 8.29 -26.61
N ALA A 254 2.46 8.46 -25.98
CA ALA A 254 3.43 7.37 -25.86
C ALA A 254 2.99 6.33 -24.83
N HIS A 255 3.15 5.06 -25.20
CA HIS A 255 2.87 3.94 -24.33
C HIS A 255 4.04 3.71 -23.38
N VAL A 256 3.76 3.57 -22.09
CA VAL A 256 4.78 3.43 -21.04
C VAL A 256 4.37 2.39 -20.02
N VAL A 257 5.33 1.57 -19.60
CA VAL A 257 5.21 0.69 -18.44
C VAL A 257 5.90 1.37 -17.26
N PRO A 258 5.16 1.84 -16.25
CA PRO A 258 5.75 2.23 -14.99
C PRO A 258 5.96 1.01 -14.11
N VAL A 259 7.20 0.84 -13.62
CA VAL A 259 7.55 -0.17 -12.62
C VAL A 259 7.91 0.56 -11.33
N LEU A 260 7.03 0.53 -10.32
CA LEU A 260 7.30 1.07 -9.00
C LEU A 260 7.83 -0.05 -8.09
N ASN A 261 9.15 -0.06 -7.93
CA ASN A 261 9.89 -1.10 -7.23
C ASN A 261 10.21 -0.68 -5.78
N GLY A 262 9.80 -1.51 -4.81
CA GLY A 262 10.24 -1.42 -3.42
C GLY A 262 11.62 -2.04 -3.22
N LEU A 263 12.46 -1.40 -2.41
CA LEU A 263 13.83 -1.84 -2.14
C LEU A 263 13.95 -2.80 -0.95
N GLY A 264 12.84 -3.13 -0.27
CA GLY A 264 12.79 -4.23 0.71
C GLY A 264 11.88 -4.05 1.92
N SER A 265 11.83 -2.86 2.54
CA SER A 265 11.03 -2.67 3.78
C SER A 265 9.87 -1.68 3.68
N VAL A 266 9.77 -0.91 2.59
CA VAL A 266 8.57 -0.11 2.26
C VAL A 266 7.44 -1.06 1.87
N LYS A 267 6.29 -0.95 2.53
CA LYS A 267 5.18 -1.89 2.34
C LYS A 267 4.37 -1.62 1.09
N TYR A 268 3.67 -2.65 0.61
CA TYR A 268 2.90 -2.59 -0.64
C TYR A 268 1.81 -1.52 -0.57
N GLU A 269 1.20 -1.33 0.59
CA GLU A 269 0.24 -0.27 0.85
C GLU A 269 0.84 1.11 0.59
N GLU A 270 2.07 1.35 1.04
CA GLU A 270 2.80 2.60 0.81
C GLU A 270 3.14 2.76 -0.69
N LEU A 271 3.58 1.68 -1.35
CA LEU A 271 3.81 1.68 -2.80
C LEU A 271 2.55 2.06 -3.58
N PHE A 272 1.37 1.54 -3.20
CA PHE A 272 0.11 1.89 -3.86
C PHE A 272 -0.29 3.36 -3.66
N VAL A 273 0.00 3.94 -2.48
CA VAL A 273 -0.22 5.37 -2.24
C VAL A 273 0.66 6.22 -3.16
N VAL A 274 1.95 5.88 -3.31
CA VAL A 274 2.86 6.56 -4.26
C VAL A 274 2.38 6.36 -5.71
N TYR A 275 2.03 5.12 -6.06
CA TYR A 275 1.63 4.77 -7.43
C TYR A 275 0.36 5.49 -7.90
N ALA A 276 -0.61 5.71 -7.02
CA ALA A 276 -1.82 6.47 -7.36
C ALA A 276 -1.48 7.86 -7.93
N THR A 277 -0.47 8.51 -7.38
CA THR A 277 0.01 9.80 -7.90
C THR A 277 0.86 9.63 -9.15
N VAL A 278 1.73 8.62 -9.23
CA VAL A 278 2.51 8.30 -10.46
C VAL A 278 1.58 8.11 -11.66
N GLN A 279 0.56 7.25 -11.54
CA GLN A 279 -0.42 6.97 -12.59
C GLN A 279 -1.10 8.26 -13.07
N ARG A 280 -1.56 9.10 -12.12
CA ARG A 280 -2.23 10.36 -12.42
C ARG A 280 -1.29 11.31 -13.19
N LEU A 281 -0.07 11.52 -12.70
CA LEU A 281 0.89 12.43 -13.33
C LEU A 281 1.30 11.98 -14.74
N LEU A 282 1.53 10.68 -14.96
CA LEU A 282 1.82 10.16 -16.30
C LEU A 282 0.64 10.37 -17.26
N THR A 283 -0.59 10.14 -16.79
CA THR A 283 -1.80 10.36 -17.59
C THR A 283 -2.01 11.85 -17.92
N GLU A 284 -1.80 12.74 -16.95
CA GLU A 284 -1.86 14.20 -17.13
C GLU A 284 -0.78 14.71 -18.10
N ALA A 285 0.39 14.07 -18.13
CA ALA A 285 1.45 14.35 -19.09
C ALA A 285 1.15 13.82 -20.51
N GLY A 286 0.05 13.08 -20.70
CA GLY A 286 -0.39 12.53 -21.99
C GLY A 286 0.11 11.11 -22.29
N ALA A 287 0.83 10.46 -21.37
CA ALA A 287 1.29 9.09 -21.57
C ALA A 287 0.14 8.07 -21.41
N VAL A 288 0.22 6.97 -22.16
CA VAL A 288 -0.69 5.83 -22.05
C VAL A 288 -0.02 4.77 -21.18
N VAL A 289 -0.52 4.57 -19.96
CA VAL A 289 0.04 3.56 -19.05
C VAL A 289 -0.39 2.15 -19.47
N VAL A 290 0.60 1.29 -19.70
CA VAL A 290 0.42 -0.10 -20.13
C VAL A 290 0.95 -1.04 -19.06
N GLU A 291 0.08 -1.91 -18.56
CA GLU A 291 0.40 -3.05 -17.66
C GLU A 291 1.50 -2.75 -16.62
N PRO A 292 1.22 -1.83 -15.68
CA PRO A 292 2.17 -1.39 -14.68
C PRO A 292 2.53 -2.51 -13.70
N GLU A 293 3.72 -2.42 -13.10
CA GLU A 293 4.18 -3.35 -12.06
C GLU A 293 4.47 -2.57 -10.77
N VAL A 294 3.92 -3.04 -9.64
CA VAL A 294 4.13 -2.42 -8.33
C VAL A 294 4.45 -3.52 -7.32
N GLY A 295 5.64 -3.48 -6.74
CA GLY A 295 6.08 -4.49 -5.77
C GLY A 295 7.58 -4.55 -5.59
N GLU A 296 8.06 -5.64 -5.01
CA GLU A 296 9.49 -5.91 -4.80
C GLU A 296 10.01 -6.76 -5.97
N LEU A 297 10.78 -6.15 -6.86
CA LEU A 297 11.21 -6.76 -8.13
C LEU A 297 12.73 -6.84 -8.24
N VAL A 298 13.43 -5.80 -7.78
CA VAL A 298 14.88 -5.75 -7.59
C VAL A 298 15.13 -5.06 -6.24
N THR A 299 15.33 -5.85 -5.19
CA THR A 299 15.45 -5.34 -3.81
C THR A 299 16.89 -5.00 -3.44
N SER A 300 17.09 -4.50 -2.23
CA SER A 300 18.38 -4.40 -1.56
C SER A 300 18.19 -4.82 -0.09
N PHE A 301 18.02 -6.13 0.13
CA PHE A 301 17.65 -6.70 1.44
C PHE A 301 16.47 -5.97 2.10
N ASP A 302 16.71 -5.28 3.21
CA ASP A 302 15.74 -4.60 4.06
C ASP A 302 15.82 -3.08 3.93
N MET A 303 16.48 -2.58 2.89
CA MET A 303 16.52 -1.15 2.58
C MET A 303 15.10 -0.58 2.51
N ALA A 304 14.83 0.46 3.30
CA ALA A 304 13.59 1.21 3.14
C ALA A 304 13.81 2.17 1.98
N GLY A 305 13.22 1.90 0.82
CA GLY A 305 13.33 2.79 -0.32
C GLY A 305 12.45 2.35 -1.48
N VAL A 306 12.35 3.22 -2.48
CA VAL A 306 11.54 3.01 -3.68
C VAL A 306 12.30 3.48 -4.90
N SER A 307 12.02 2.85 -6.04
CA SER A 307 12.50 3.29 -7.35
C SER A 307 11.37 3.24 -8.36
N LEU A 308 11.31 4.24 -9.23
CA LEU A 308 10.41 4.24 -10.37
C LEU A 308 11.24 3.98 -11.63
N THR A 309 10.80 3.03 -12.44
CA THR A 309 11.29 2.81 -13.80
C THR A 309 10.19 3.21 -14.78
N LEU A 310 10.53 3.94 -15.83
CA LEU A 310 9.67 4.15 -17.00
C LEU A 310 10.28 3.41 -18.19
N PHE A 311 9.56 2.39 -18.68
CA PHE A 311 9.92 1.64 -19.87
C PHE A 311 9.01 2.04 -21.03
N TRP A 312 9.57 2.77 -21.99
CA TRP A 312 8.84 3.35 -23.11
C TRP A 312 8.68 2.34 -24.24
N LEU A 313 7.45 2.07 -24.64
CA LEU A 313 7.14 1.01 -25.57
C LEU A 313 7.15 1.49 -27.03
N ASP A 314 7.54 0.59 -27.92
CA ASP A 314 7.07 0.57 -29.30
C ASP A 314 6.10 -0.62 -29.44
N ALA A 315 5.47 -0.79 -30.61
CA ALA A 315 4.47 -1.84 -30.81
C ALA A 315 5.03 -3.26 -30.55
N GLU A 316 6.30 -3.51 -30.87
CA GLU A 316 6.92 -4.82 -30.68
C GLU A 316 7.30 -5.05 -29.21
N LEU A 317 7.83 -4.03 -28.52
CA LEU A 317 8.12 -4.11 -27.10
C LEU A 317 6.85 -4.27 -26.26
N GLU A 318 5.74 -3.65 -26.67
CA GLU A 318 4.44 -3.82 -26.02
C GLU A 318 3.93 -5.26 -26.12
N GLU A 319 4.01 -5.88 -27.31
CA GLU A 319 3.65 -7.28 -27.50
C GLU A 319 4.51 -8.21 -26.63
N LEU A 320 5.83 -7.99 -26.60
CA LEU A 320 6.77 -8.78 -25.80
C LEU A 320 6.60 -8.57 -24.30
N TRP A 321 6.23 -7.36 -23.87
CA TRP A 321 5.91 -7.07 -22.48
C TRP A 321 4.67 -7.83 -22.03
N ALA A 322 3.60 -7.81 -22.84
CA ALA A 322 2.34 -8.51 -22.60
C ALA A 322 2.46 -10.05 -22.71
N ALA A 323 3.50 -10.56 -23.39
CA ALA A 323 3.70 -11.99 -23.58
C ALA A 323 3.78 -12.77 -22.24
N PRO A 324 3.29 -14.01 -22.17
CA PRO A 324 3.28 -14.78 -20.93
C PRO A 324 4.68 -15.02 -20.32
N ALA A 325 4.75 -15.08 -19.00
CA ALA A 325 5.92 -15.51 -18.25
C ALA A 325 5.52 -16.32 -17.00
N ASP A 326 6.27 -17.38 -16.68
CA ASP A 326 6.11 -18.15 -15.43
C ASP A 326 7.47 -18.44 -14.80
N SER A 327 7.83 -17.63 -13.80
CA SER A 327 8.94 -17.88 -12.89
C SER A 327 8.45 -18.01 -11.44
N PRO A 328 9.33 -18.38 -10.49
CA PRO A 328 8.99 -18.40 -9.07
C PRO A 328 8.39 -17.09 -8.55
N ALA A 329 8.95 -15.96 -8.99
CA ALA A 329 8.68 -14.64 -8.41
C ALA A 329 8.08 -13.61 -9.38
N PHE A 330 7.94 -13.95 -10.67
CA PHE A 330 7.28 -13.11 -11.66
C PHE A 330 6.40 -13.96 -12.56
N ARG A 331 5.11 -13.61 -12.65
CA ARG A 331 4.15 -14.30 -13.52
C ARG A 331 3.33 -13.28 -14.28
N LYS A 332 3.18 -13.51 -15.56
CA LYS A 332 2.44 -12.64 -16.45
C LYS A 332 1.65 -13.44 -17.47
N GLY A 333 0.47 -12.93 -17.82
CA GLY A 333 -0.48 -13.60 -18.71
C GLY A 333 -1.36 -14.63 -18.00
N GLY A 334 -2.58 -14.81 -18.53
CA GLY A 334 -3.53 -15.83 -18.08
C GLY A 334 -3.62 -16.99 -19.07
N ALA A 335 -4.16 -18.14 -18.64
CA ALA A 335 -4.40 -19.28 -19.52
C ALA A 335 -5.46 -19.01 -20.62
N VAL A 336 -6.26 -17.95 -20.45
CA VAL A 336 -7.36 -17.57 -21.34
C VAL A 336 -7.27 -16.06 -21.64
N PRO A 337 -7.46 -15.62 -22.90
CA PRO A 337 -7.58 -14.21 -23.24
C PRO A 337 -8.69 -13.53 -22.42
N GLN A 338 -8.42 -12.33 -21.89
CA GLN A 338 -9.39 -11.56 -21.11
C GLN A 338 -9.72 -10.23 -21.80
N GLU A 339 -10.99 -9.86 -21.78
CA GLU A 339 -11.47 -8.56 -22.27
C GLU A 339 -11.67 -7.60 -21.09
N ARG A 340 -11.21 -6.34 -21.22
CA ARG A 340 -11.45 -5.31 -20.21
C ARG A 340 -12.92 -4.89 -20.22
N LEU A 341 -13.51 -4.78 -19.03
CA LEU A 341 -14.86 -4.23 -18.88
C LEU A 341 -14.85 -2.71 -19.17
N PRO A 342 -15.89 -2.16 -19.82
CA PRO A 342 -16.01 -0.73 -20.04
C PRO A 342 -16.31 0.00 -18.73
N GLU A 343 -15.78 1.22 -18.56
CA GLU A 343 -15.96 2.06 -17.36
C GLU A 343 -17.44 2.28 -16.99
N SER A 344 -18.32 2.33 -17.99
CA SER A 344 -19.77 2.51 -17.80
C SER A 344 -20.42 1.43 -16.94
N VAL A 345 -19.83 0.23 -16.86
CA VAL A 345 -20.33 -0.88 -16.02
C VAL A 345 -19.96 -0.68 -14.55
N LEU A 346 -18.92 0.10 -14.26
CA LEU A 346 -18.37 0.30 -12.91
C LEU A 346 -18.98 1.51 -12.19
N ALA A 347 -19.60 2.44 -12.92
CA ALA A 347 -20.17 3.68 -12.38
C ALA A 347 -21.53 3.46 -11.68
N ALA A 348 -21.55 2.75 -10.55
CA ALA A 348 -22.71 2.71 -9.65
C ALA A 348 -22.68 3.91 -8.69
N GLY A 349 -22.95 5.12 -9.19
CA GLY A 349 -23.10 6.30 -8.34
C GLY A 349 -24.40 6.24 -7.54
N VAL A 350 -24.34 5.93 -6.25
CA VAL A 350 -25.51 5.95 -5.36
C VAL A 350 -25.71 7.37 -4.83
N ALA A 351 -26.46 8.20 -5.55
CA ALA A 351 -26.93 9.46 -4.99
C ALA A 351 -27.94 9.18 -3.87
N VAL A 352 -27.68 9.65 -2.65
CA VAL A 352 -28.58 9.44 -1.51
C VAL A 352 -29.81 10.37 -1.67
N PRO A 353 -31.02 9.81 -1.87
CA PRO A 353 -32.23 10.61 -2.01
C PRO A 353 -32.57 11.31 -0.70
N VAL A 354 -33.04 12.56 -0.78
CA VAL A 354 -33.51 13.35 0.36
C VAL A 354 -35.01 13.54 0.27
N THR A 355 -35.74 13.18 1.32
CA THR A 355 -37.16 13.49 1.49
C THR A 355 -37.29 14.82 2.25
N PRO A 356 -37.98 15.83 1.70
CA PRO A 356 -38.16 17.10 2.41
C PRO A 356 -38.99 16.95 3.68
N GLY A 357 -38.50 17.49 4.79
CA GLY A 357 -39.27 17.61 6.04
C GLY A 357 -40.20 18.82 6.06
N THR A 358 -41.05 18.92 7.08
CA THR A 358 -41.84 20.14 7.34
C THR A 358 -40.93 21.31 7.71
N PRO A 359 -41.38 22.59 7.60
CA PRO A 359 -40.57 23.74 8.00
C PRO A 359 -40.05 23.67 9.44
N GLU A 360 -40.86 23.17 10.37
CA GLU A 360 -40.51 22.97 11.78
C GLU A 360 -39.45 21.88 11.95
N SER A 361 -39.56 20.78 11.19
CA SER A 361 -38.57 19.71 11.19
C SER A 361 -37.26 20.16 10.53
N GLN A 362 -37.32 20.95 9.47
CA GLN A 362 -36.13 21.53 8.82
C GLN A 362 -35.36 22.47 9.74
N GLN A 363 -36.04 23.23 10.61
CA GLN A 363 -35.35 24.02 11.63
C GLN A 363 -34.63 23.11 12.62
N SER A 364 -35.27 22.01 13.03
CA SER A 364 -34.66 21.01 13.90
C SER A 364 -33.50 20.28 13.21
N ALA A 365 -33.59 20.04 11.90
CA ALA A 365 -32.56 19.43 11.07
C ALA A 365 -31.27 20.25 11.04
N ARG A 366 -31.37 21.58 11.05
CA ARG A 366 -30.20 22.48 11.16
C ARG A 366 -29.50 22.32 12.51
N ILE A 367 -30.27 22.25 13.59
CA ILE A 367 -29.73 22.01 14.94
C ILE A 367 -29.04 20.64 15.00
N VAL A 368 -29.63 19.61 14.40
CA VAL A 368 -29.01 18.28 14.29
C VAL A 368 -27.69 18.36 13.51
N ALA A 369 -27.65 19.02 12.35
CA ALA A 369 -26.43 19.17 11.58
C ALA A 369 -25.34 19.91 12.38
N GLU A 370 -25.70 20.98 13.10
CA GLU A 370 -24.79 21.69 14.00
C GLU A 370 -24.28 20.82 15.15
N ALA A 371 -25.13 19.95 15.71
CA ALA A 371 -24.74 18.97 16.72
C ALA A 371 -23.74 17.96 16.17
N VAL A 372 -23.93 17.45 14.94
CA VAL A 372 -22.97 16.56 14.27
C VAL A 372 -21.65 17.29 13.99
N THR A 373 -21.69 18.56 13.57
CA THR A 373 -20.48 19.39 13.43
C THR A 373 -19.74 19.56 14.76
N ALA A 374 -20.47 19.77 15.86
CA ALA A 374 -19.87 19.87 17.20
C ALA A 374 -19.22 18.54 17.62
N VAL A 375 -19.87 17.41 17.34
CA VAL A 375 -19.32 16.07 17.54
C VAL A 375 -18.01 15.89 16.77
N ARG A 376 -17.99 16.18 15.46
CA ARG A 376 -16.76 16.08 14.64
C ARG A 376 -15.62 16.91 15.24
N ARG A 377 -15.86 18.17 15.58
CA ARG A 377 -14.83 19.05 16.18
C ARG A 377 -14.28 18.50 17.50
N THR A 378 -15.15 17.96 18.35
CA THR A 378 -14.75 17.36 19.62
C THR A 378 -13.91 16.10 19.39
N ILE A 379 -14.32 15.24 18.45
CA ILE A 379 -13.57 14.04 18.10
C ILE A 379 -12.21 14.38 17.47
N ASP A 380 -12.15 15.34 16.55
CA ASP A 380 -10.89 15.83 15.96
C ASP A 380 -9.89 16.28 17.04
N ALA A 381 -10.38 16.98 18.07
CA ALA A 381 -9.55 17.47 19.17
C ALA A 381 -9.04 16.36 20.12
N HIS A 382 -9.68 15.19 20.13
CA HIS A 382 -9.36 14.10 21.06
C HIS A 382 -8.94 12.80 20.35
N ALA A 383 -8.82 12.78 19.02
CA ALA A 383 -8.56 11.57 18.24
C ALA A 383 -7.28 10.86 18.69
N ASP A 384 -6.18 11.60 18.87
CA ASP A 384 -4.90 11.04 19.33
C ASP A 384 -5.01 10.43 20.73
N GLU A 385 -5.70 11.09 21.65
CA GLU A 385 -5.89 10.60 23.01
C GLU A 385 -6.80 9.37 23.04
N LEU A 386 -7.85 9.35 22.24
CA LEU A 386 -8.73 8.19 22.08
C LEU A 386 -7.97 6.99 21.50
N GLY A 387 -7.11 7.20 20.51
CA GLY A 387 -6.21 6.17 19.98
C GLY A 387 -5.19 5.68 21.02
N ARG A 388 -4.65 6.59 21.84
CA ARG A 388 -3.73 6.25 22.93
C ARG A 388 -4.40 5.41 24.02
N ILE A 389 -5.62 5.76 24.42
CA ILE A 389 -6.42 4.99 25.38
C ILE A 389 -6.71 3.59 24.81
N ASP A 390 -7.17 3.54 23.56
CA ASP A 390 -7.48 2.29 22.89
C ASP A 390 -6.23 1.40 22.73
N ALA A 391 -5.06 1.94 22.41
CA ALA A 391 -3.82 1.15 22.24
C ALA A 391 -3.37 0.38 23.50
N VAL A 392 -3.87 0.72 24.69
CA VAL A 392 -3.57 -0.03 25.93
C VAL A 392 -4.21 -1.42 25.93
N ALA A 393 -5.40 -1.55 25.36
CA ALA A 393 -6.19 -2.79 25.38
C ALA A 393 -6.72 -3.21 24.00
N GLY A 394 -6.61 -2.38 22.98
CA GLY A 394 -7.11 -2.58 21.63
C GLY A 394 -5.99 -2.48 20.60
N ASP A 395 -6.36 -2.11 19.38
CA ASP A 395 -5.44 -1.90 18.25
C ASP A 395 -5.05 -0.43 18.06
N GLY A 396 -5.60 0.48 18.87
CA GLY A 396 -5.23 1.90 18.88
C GLY A 396 -5.86 2.71 17.75
N ASP A 397 -6.86 2.15 17.07
CA ASP A 397 -7.48 2.75 15.89
C ASP A 397 -8.78 3.50 16.18
N HIS A 398 -9.32 3.42 17.41
CA HIS A 398 -10.62 4.00 17.77
C HIS A 398 -10.72 5.49 17.44
N GLY A 399 -9.68 6.28 17.79
CA GLY A 399 -9.65 7.71 17.51
C GLY A 399 -9.73 8.04 16.02
N ILE A 400 -8.99 7.32 15.19
CA ILE A 400 -8.99 7.48 13.72
C ILE A 400 -10.34 7.04 13.13
N GLY A 401 -10.89 5.93 13.61
CA GLY A 401 -12.21 5.43 13.20
C GLY A 401 -13.32 6.43 13.49
N MET A 402 -13.34 6.99 14.72
CA MET A 402 -14.28 8.03 15.13
C MET A 402 -14.13 9.32 14.32
N GLN A 403 -12.89 9.74 14.01
CA GLN A 403 -12.62 10.91 13.20
C GLN A 403 -13.15 10.76 11.77
N ARG A 404 -12.89 9.61 11.13
CA ARG A 404 -13.41 9.31 9.78
C ARG A 404 -14.94 9.29 9.75
N GLY A 405 -15.55 8.60 10.71
CA GLY A 405 -17.00 8.51 10.85
C GLY A 405 -17.68 9.87 11.03
N SER A 406 -17.22 10.63 12.03
CA SER A 406 -17.78 11.95 12.34
C SER A 406 -17.58 12.97 11.22
N THR A 407 -16.45 12.91 10.52
CA THR A 407 -16.19 13.78 9.35
C THR A 407 -17.17 13.48 8.21
N ALA A 408 -17.41 12.19 7.92
CA ALA A 408 -18.35 11.78 6.89
C ALA A 408 -19.80 12.14 7.26
N ALA A 409 -20.16 11.90 8.52
CA ALA A 409 -21.47 12.25 9.06
C ALA A 409 -21.74 13.76 8.99
N ASP A 410 -20.77 14.60 9.35
CA ASP A 410 -20.89 16.07 9.30
C ASP A 410 -21.12 16.56 7.86
N ALA A 411 -20.32 16.06 6.91
CA ALA A 411 -20.48 16.40 5.50
C ALA A 411 -21.87 15.99 4.97
N ALA A 412 -22.31 14.77 5.28
CA ALA A 412 -23.60 14.24 4.82
C ALA A 412 -24.79 14.93 5.50
N ALA A 413 -24.71 15.21 6.80
CA ALA A 413 -25.75 15.91 7.56
C ALA A 413 -25.93 17.35 7.06
N THR A 414 -24.82 18.06 6.85
CA THR A 414 -24.82 19.44 6.36
C THR A 414 -25.44 19.52 4.96
N ASP A 415 -25.05 18.62 4.06
CA ASP A 415 -25.62 18.55 2.71
C ASP A 415 -27.12 18.20 2.74
N ALA A 416 -27.53 17.19 3.51
CA ALA A 416 -28.93 16.80 3.63
C ALA A 416 -29.81 17.94 4.18
N ALA A 417 -29.35 18.63 5.23
CA ALA A 417 -30.04 19.78 5.79
C ALA A 417 -30.15 20.94 4.77
N ALA A 418 -29.09 21.20 4.00
CA ALA A 418 -29.09 22.21 2.94
C ALA A 418 -30.08 21.88 1.80
N ARG A 419 -30.27 20.57 1.52
CA ARG A 419 -31.26 20.06 0.56
C ARG A 419 -32.69 19.97 1.11
N GLY A 420 -32.94 20.42 2.35
CA GLY A 420 -34.27 20.52 2.94
C GLY A 420 -34.78 19.24 3.62
N ALA A 421 -33.89 18.32 3.98
CA ALA A 421 -34.24 17.13 4.76
C ALA A 421 -34.89 17.50 6.11
N GLY A 422 -35.77 16.63 6.61
CA GLY A 422 -36.23 16.68 7.99
C GLY A 422 -35.18 16.16 8.98
N ALA A 423 -35.39 16.40 10.27
CA ALA A 423 -34.43 16.09 11.32
C ALA A 423 -34.13 14.59 11.43
N GLY A 424 -35.14 13.73 11.27
CA GLY A 424 -34.97 12.27 11.27
C GLY A 424 -34.16 11.77 10.08
N SER A 425 -34.45 12.31 8.89
CA SER A 425 -33.69 12.03 7.66
C SER A 425 -32.23 12.48 7.76
N VAL A 426 -31.94 13.64 8.35
CA VAL A 426 -30.55 14.09 8.58
C VAL A 426 -29.79 13.13 9.47
N LEU A 427 -30.39 12.67 10.58
CA LEU A 427 -29.77 11.69 11.48
C LEU A 427 -29.47 10.36 10.76
N ALA A 428 -30.43 9.83 9.98
CA ALA A 428 -30.25 8.59 9.25
C ALA A 428 -29.13 8.70 8.20
N ILE A 429 -29.12 9.77 7.40
CA ILE A 429 -28.09 10.02 6.39
C ILE A 429 -26.70 10.20 7.03
N ALA A 430 -26.63 10.89 8.16
CA ALA A 430 -25.41 11.03 8.93
C ALA A 430 -24.92 9.69 9.48
N GLY A 431 -25.83 8.85 9.98
CA GLY A 431 -25.55 7.50 10.46
C GLY A 431 -25.01 6.58 9.38
N ASP A 432 -25.63 6.59 8.19
CA ASP A 432 -25.17 5.80 7.04
C ASP A 432 -23.76 6.24 6.61
N ALA A 433 -23.51 7.55 6.51
CA ALA A 433 -22.19 8.08 6.16
C ALA A 433 -21.13 7.78 7.24
N TRP A 434 -21.51 7.84 8.52
CA TRP A 434 -20.64 7.44 9.62
C TRP A 434 -20.24 5.97 9.48
N SER A 435 -21.23 5.10 9.29
CA SER A 435 -21.03 3.65 9.15
C SER A 435 -20.12 3.30 7.98
N ASP A 436 -20.35 3.93 6.81
CA ASP A 436 -19.56 3.71 5.59
C ASP A 436 -18.08 4.11 5.73
N LYS A 437 -17.78 5.19 6.48
CA LYS A 437 -16.41 5.74 6.55
C LYS A 437 -15.63 5.42 7.81
N ALA A 438 -16.30 5.23 8.95
CA ALA A 438 -15.61 4.82 10.17
C ALA A 438 -15.05 3.40 10.06
N GLY A 439 -15.83 2.50 9.45
CA GLY A 439 -15.54 1.06 9.45
C GLY A 439 -15.60 0.44 10.85
N GLY A 440 -15.31 -0.86 10.93
CA GLY A 440 -15.23 -1.60 12.20
C GLY A 440 -16.52 -1.59 13.03
N THR A 441 -16.39 -1.98 14.30
CA THR A 441 -17.53 -2.07 15.23
C THR A 441 -18.09 -0.70 15.58
N SER A 442 -17.23 0.30 15.81
CA SER A 442 -17.65 1.67 16.13
C SER A 442 -18.47 2.31 15.02
N GLY A 443 -18.12 2.06 13.74
CA GLY A 443 -18.93 2.53 12.60
C GLY A 443 -20.34 1.94 12.59
N ALA A 444 -20.45 0.62 12.77
CA ALA A 444 -21.74 -0.07 12.78
C ALA A 444 -22.64 0.39 13.95
N ILE A 445 -22.07 0.56 15.15
CA ILE A 445 -22.84 0.94 16.33
C ILE A 445 -23.33 2.39 16.25
N TRP A 446 -22.47 3.35 15.86
CA TRP A 446 -22.89 4.74 15.69
C TRP A 446 -23.87 4.92 14.54
N GLY A 447 -23.68 4.20 13.44
CA GLY A 447 -24.66 4.18 12.34
C GLY A 447 -26.03 3.71 12.80
N ALA A 448 -26.10 2.58 13.50
CA ALA A 448 -27.36 2.05 14.04
C ALA A 448 -28.00 2.97 15.09
N ALA A 449 -27.20 3.60 15.96
CA ALA A 449 -27.69 4.54 16.97
C ALA A 449 -28.33 5.78 16.31
N LEU A 450 -27.65 6.41 15.36
CA LEU A 450 -28.15 7.59 14.66
C LEU A 450 -29.38 7.27 13.78
N GLU A 451 -29.39 6.12 13.11
CA GLU A 451 -30.55 5.66 12.36
C GLU A 451 -31.76 5.43 13.28
N ALA A 452 -31.55 4.81 14.45
CA ALA A 452 -32.60 4.60 15.45
C ALA A 452 -33.15 5.92 16.01
N MET A 453 -32.28 6.89 16.33
CA MET A 453 -32.69 8.23 16.72
C MET A 453 -33.51 8.89 15.61
N GLY A 454 -33.05 8.79 14.36
CA GLY A 454 -33.71 9.37 13.20
C GLY A 454 -35.15 8.88 13.03
N ARG A 455 -35.39 7.59 13.23
CA ARG A 455 -36.74 6.98 13.19
C ARG A 455 -37.69 7.55 14.24
N VAL A 456 -37.21 7.84 15.45
CA VAL A 456 -38.04 8.37 16.54
C VAL A 456 -38.28 9.88 16.41
N ILE A 457 -37.25 10.64 16.01
CA ILE A 457 -37.36 12.08 15.81
C ILE A 457 -38.29 12.41 14.64
N GLY A 458 -38.15 11.69 13.52
CA GLY A 458 -38.98 11.87 12.33
C GLY A 458 -38.81 13.23 11.63
N ASP A 459 -39.64 13.46 10.60
CA ASP A 459 -39.50 14.58 9.65
C ASP A 459 -40.66 15.59 9.67
N GLN A 460 -41.55 15.49 10.67
CA GLN A 460 -42.84 16.20 10.65
C GLN A 460 -42.99 17.29 11.72
N GLU A 461 -42.44 17.10 12.91
CA GLU A 461 -42.67 18.00 14.05
C GLU A 461 -41.34 18.41 14.71
N ARG A 462 -41.37 19.49 15.49
CA ARG A 462 -40.26 19.83 16.38
C ARG A 462 -40.26 18.84 17.55
N PRO A 463 -39.16 18.12 17.82
CA PRO A 463 -39.13 17.09 18.84
C PRO A 463 -39.31 17.71 20.25
N SER A 464 -40.17 17.09 21.05
CA SER A 464 -40.33 17.43 22.47
C SER A 464 -39.19 16.81 23.31
N PRO A 465 -38.98 17.23 24.57
CA PRO A 465 -38.03 16.56 25.47
C PRO A 465 -38.29 15.04 25.59
N ALA A 466 -39.56 14.62 25.59
CA ALA A 466 -39.94 13.20 25.60
C ALA A 466 -39.59 12.50 24.29
N THR A 467 -39.71 13.18 23.14
CA THR A 467 -39.30 12.65 21.84
C THR A 467 -37.77 12.45 21.77
N VAL A 468 -37.01 13.42 22.28
CA VAL A 468 -35.54 13.34 22.33
C VAL A 468 -35.09 12.20 23.24
N GLN A 469 -35.70 12.07 24.43
CA GLN A 469 -35.42 10.95 25.32
C GLN A 469 -35.77 9.60 24.67
N GLY A 470 -36.93 9.49 24.03
CA GLY A 470 -37.31 8.27 23.30
C GLY A 470 -36.32 7.92 22.18
N ALA A 471 -35.74 8.93 21.52
CA ALA A 471 -34.72 8.72 20.50
C ALA A 471 -33.40 8.20 21.09
N VAL A 472 -32.97 8.74 22.23
CA VAL A 472 -31.79 8.24 22.98
C VAL A 472 -32.01 6.80 23.44
N HIS A 473 -33.20 6.49 23.96
CA HIS A 473 -33.55 5.13 24.35
C HIS A 473 -33.49 4.15 23.17
N ALA A 474 -34.03 4.55 22.01
CA ALA A 474 -33.95 3.74 20.80
C ALA A 474 -32.51 3.54 20.31
N ALA A 475 -31.63 4.54 20.45
CA ALA A 475 -30.20 4.37 20.21
C ALA A 475 -29.58 3.36 21.19
N ALA A 476 -29.88 3.46 22.48
CA ALA A 476 -29.40 2.52 23.49
C ALA A 476 -29.82 1.07 23.18
N GLU A 477 -31.09 0.83 22.83
CA GLU A 477 -31.56 -0.48 22.40
C GLU A 477 -30.84 -0.99 21.15
N ALA A 478 -30.63 -0.12 20.16
CA ALA A 478 -29.92 -0.47 18.93
C ALA A 478 -28.46 -0.86 19.21
N VAL A 479 -27.76 -0.15 20.11
CA VAL A 479 -26.41 -0.49 20.53
C VAL A 479 -26.36 -1.80 21.33
N LEU A 480 -27.27 -1.97 22.30
CA LEU A 480 -27.37 -3.18 23.11
C LEU A 480 -27.66 -4.43 22.27
N ALA A 481 -28.35 -4.29 21.14
CA ALA A 481 -28.61 -5.39 20.21
C ALA A 481 -27.33 -6.00 19.60
N PHE A 482 -26.19 -5.31 19.65
CA PHE A 482 -24.88 -5.87 19.28
C PHE A 482 -24.26 -6.78 20.36
N GLY A 483 -24.92 -6.92 21.52
CA GLY A 483 -24.62 -7.96 22.52
C GLY A 483 -23.68 -7.55 23.64
N ALA A 484 -23.39 -6.26 23.81
CA ALA A 484 -22.67 -5.72 24.97
C ALA A 484 -23.63 -5.28 26.08
N PHE A 485 -23.21 -5.38 27.33
CA PHE A 485 -23.98 -4.98 28.51
C PHE A 485 -23.15 -4.07 29.42
N VAL A 486 -23.83 -3.37 30.33
CA VAL A 486 -23.15 -2.61 31.40
C VAL A 486 -22.28 -3.57 32.22
N GLY A 487 -21.02 -3.21 32.38
CA GLY A 487 -19.96 -4.00 33.00
C GLY A 487 -19.02 -4.68 32.01
N ASP A 488 -19.30 -4.65 30.70
CA ASP A 488 -18.43 -5.28 29.69
C ASP A 488 -17.23 -4.41 29.27
N LYS A 489 -17.14 -3.18 29.78
CA LYS A 489 -16.11 -2.17 29.48
C LYS A 489 -16.19 -1.74 28.00
N THR A 490 -17.31 -1.12 27.64
CA THR A 490 -17.64 -0.62 26.30
C THR A 490 -18.40 0.71 26.38
N MET A 491 -18.75 1.30 25.24
CA MET A 491 -19.60 2.51 25.23
C MET A 491 -20.95 2.33 25.94
N VAL A 492 -21.46 1.09 26.07
CA VAL A 492 -22.69 0.77 26.80
C VAL A 492 -22.61 1.22 28.26
N ASP A 493 -21.41 1.18 28.85
CA ASP A 493 -21.18 1.62 30.24
C ASP A 493 -21.44 3.11 30.44
N ALA A 494 -21.34 3.94 29.41
CA ALA A 494 -21.68 5.37 29.46
C ALA A 494 -23.08 5.66 28.88
N LEU A 495 -23.47 4.94 27.82
CA LEU A 495 -24.75 5.14 27.12
C LEU A 495 -25.97 4.77 27.97
N VAL A 496 -25.93 3.65 28.69
CA VAL A 496 -27.08 3.22 29.51
C VAL A 496 -27.29 4.17 30.70
N PRO A 497 -26.26 4.55 31.49
CA PRO A 497 -26.43 5.56 32.53
C PRO A 497 -26.90 6.92 32.02
N PHE A 498 -26.48 7.33 30.81
CA PHE A 498 -26.97 8.54 30.17
C PHE A 498 -28.48 8.46 29.91
N ASP A 499 -28.95 7.38 29.27
CA ASP A 499 -30.37 7.18 28.96
C ASP A 499 -31.23 7.11 30.23
N ASP A 500 -30.80 6.33 31.23
CA ASP A 500 -31.52 6.18 32.51
C ASP A 500 -31.73 7.52 33.23
N VAL A 501 -30.68 8.35 33.29
CA VAL A 501 -30.76 9.66 33.95
C VAL A 501 -31.60 10.63 33.12
N LEU A 502 -31.44 10.65 31.79
CA LEU A 502 -32.26 11.49 30.92
C LEU A 502 -33.75 11.14 31.06
N ALA A 503 -34.09 9.85 31.06
CA ALA A 503 -35.43 9.35 31.28
C ALA A 503 -36.02 9.81 32.62
N ALA A 504 -35.28 9.65 33.72
CA ALA A 504 -35.73 10.05 35.04
C ALA A 504 -35.99 11.56 35.15
N ARG A 505 -35.12 12.38 34.56
CA ARG A 505 -35.19 13.86 34.61
C ARG A 505 -36.31 14.41 33.75
N VAL A 506 -36.48 13.89 32.54
CA VAL A 506 -37.60 14.25 31.66
C VAL A 506 -38.94 13.83 32.27
N ALA A 507 -39.02 12.65 32.90
CA ALA A 507 -40.22 12.21 33.62
C ALA A 507 -40.55 13.10 34.84
N ALA A 508 -39.53 13.71 35.46
CA ALA A 508 -39.71 14.69 36.54
C ALA A 508 -40.16 16.08 36.03
N GLY A 509 -40.27 16.28 34.72
CA GLY A 509 -40.72 17.53 34.11
C GLY A 509 -39.63 18.60 34.01
N GLU A 510 -38.35 18.22 34.15
CA GLU A 510 -37.23 19.14 33.91
C GLU A 510 -37.13 19.49 32.41
N ASP A 511 -36.62 20.69 32.11
CA ASP A 511 -36.35 21.08 30.72
C ASP A 511 -35.19 20.25 30.13
N LEU A 512 -35.14 20.18 28.79
CA LEU A 512 -34.19 19.32 28.10
C LEU A 512 -32.73 19.66 28.40
N VAL A 513 -32.38 20.94 28.57
CA VAL A 513 -30.98 21.34 28.82
C VAL A 513 -30.55 20.90 30.21
N THR A 514 -31.38 21.11 31.22
CA THR A 514 -31.12 20.64 32.60
C THR A 514 -31.03 19.11 32.65
N ALA A 515 -31.99 18.42 32.04
CA ALA A 515 -32.01 16.96 32.00
C ALA A 515 -30.79 16.36 31.26
N TRP A 516 -30.41 16.93 30.12
CA TRP A 516 -29.26 16.50 29.32
C TRP A 516 -27.93 16.77 30.03
N THR A 517 -27.82 17.89 30.77
CA THR A 517 -26.64 18.20 31.58
C THR A 517 -26.41 17.11 32.62
N ALA A 518 -27.45 16.77 33.39
CA ALA A 518 -27.36 15.72 34.40
C ALA A 518 -27.05 14.34 33.79
N ALA A 519 -27.63 14.03 32.63
CA ALA A 519 -27.35 12.80 31.90
C ALA A 519 -25.90 12.74 31.39
N SER A 520 -25.38 13.83 30.82
CA SER A 520 -24.01 13.91 30.34
C SER A 520 -22.99 13.79 31.48
N ASP A 521 -23.28 14.36 32.66
CA ASP A 521 -22.45 14.18 33.85
C ASP A 521 -22.44 12.72 34.31
N ALA A 522 -23.59 12.03 34.23
CA ALA A 522 -23.67 10.61 34.56
C ALA A 522 -22.86 9.75 33.58
N ALA A 523 -22.93 10.06 32.27
CA ALA A 523 -22.14 9.40 31.24
C ALA A 523 -20.63 9.56 31.48
N GLN A 524 -20.18 10.77 31.83
CA GLN A 524 -18.77 11.04 32.12
C GLN A 524 -18.27 10.24 33.33
N HIS A 525 -19.00 10.28 34.45
CA HIS A 525 -18.62 9.50 35.63
C HIS A 525 -18.59 7.99 35.34
N ALA A 526 -19.54 7.49 34.55
CA ALA A 526 -19.59 6.09 34.20
C ALA A 526 -18.46 5.70 33.23
N ALA A 527 -18.13 6.57 32.26
CA ALA A 527 -17.00 6.42 31.37
C ALA A 527 -15.67 6.35 32.16
N ASP A 528 -15.46 7.25 33.12
CA ASP A 528 -14.27 7.23 33.97
C ASP A 528 -14.20 5.95 34.83
N ALA A 529 -15.35 5.50 35.34
CA ALA A 529 -15.46 4.29 36.15
C ALA A 529 -15.12 3.00 35.37
N THR A 530 -15.22 3.01 34.03
CA THR A 530 -14.79 1.86 33.22
C THR A 530 -13.32 1.51 33.42
N ALA A 531 -12.48 2.42 33.92
CA ALA A 531 -11.09 2.13 34.27
C ALA A 531 -10.95 0.97 35.28
N ALA A 532 -11.94 0.78 36.16
CA ALA A 532 -11.94 -0.32 37.13
C ALA A 532 -12.48 -1.65 36.58
N LEU A 533 -13.03 -1.66 35.36
CA LEU A 533 -13.65 -2.84 34.77
C LEU A 533 -12.63 -3.71 34.01
N LEU A 534 -12.87 -5.02 34.06
CA LEU A 534 -12.21 -5.99 33.19
C LEU A 534 -12.96 -6.06 31.85
N PRO A 535 -12.27 -5.94 30.70
CA PRO A 535 -12.90 -6.05 29.39
C PRO A 535 -13.44 -7.44 29.14
N ARG A 536 -14.72 -7.52 28.75
CA ARG A 536 -15.40 -8.80 28.44
C ARG A 536 -15.72 -8.95 26.96
N MET A 537 -15.65 -7.86 26.21
CA MET A 537 -16.00 -7.76 24.79
C MET A 537 -14.84 -7.14 23.98
N GLY A 538 -14.95 -7.25 22.65
CA GLY A 538 -13.99 -6.66 21.71
C GLY A 538 -12.58 -7.27 21.77
N ARG A 539 -11.62 -6.59 21.12
CA ARG A 539 -10.20 -6.97 21.11
C ARG A 539 -9.59 -6.86 22.51
N ALA A 540 -10.09 -5.95 23.35
CA ALA A 540 -9.70 -5.78 24.75
C ALA A 540 -9.85 -7.02 25.63
N ARG A 541 -10.75 -7.94 25.28
CA ARG A 541 -10.88 -9.21 26.01
C ARG A 541 -9.57 -10.00 26.09
N THR A 542 -8.69 -9.94 25.09
CA THR A 542 -7.43 -10.71 25.08
C THR A 542 -6.33 -10.11 25.96
N HIS A 543 -6.48 -8.85 26.39
CA HIS A 543 -5.51 -8.14 27.22
C HIS A 543 -5.77 -8.25 28.72
N GLY A 544 -6.95 -8.75 29.12
CA GLY A 544 -7.22 -9.17 30.51
C GLY A 544 -6.98 -8.08 31.55
N GLU A 545 -6.10 -8.34 32.52
CA GLU A 545 -5.78 -7.42 33.62
C GLU A 545 -5.00 -6.17 33.17
N ASP A 546 -4.32 -6.22 32.02
CA ASP A 546 -3.52 -5.08 31.51
C ASP A 546 -4.39 -3.87 31.12
N ALA A 547 -5.68 -4.09 30.89
CA ALA A 547 -6.67 -3.06 30.58
C ALA A 547 -7.25 -2.36 31.83
N VAL A 548 -6.97 -2.88 33.04
CA VAL A 548 -7.43 -2.28 34.30
C VAL A 548 -6.56 -1.08 34.64
N GLY A 549 -7.20 0.03 35.02
CA GLY A 549 -6.54 1.32 35.26
C GLY A 549 -6.65 2.31 34.10
N THR A 550 -7.14 1.88 32.94
CA THR A 550 -7.38 2.73 31.75
C THR A 550 -8.87 2.70 31.38
N PRO A 551 -9.54 3.85 31.20
CA PRO A 551 -10.96 3.88 30.81
C PRO A 551 -11.16 3.34 29.38
N ASP A 552 -12.39 2.96 29.05
CA ASP A 552 -12.79 2.53 27.71
C ASP A 552 -12.86 3.71 26.73
N ALA A 553 -12.23 3.57 25.57
CA ALA A 553 -12.23 4.62 24.54
C ALA A 553 -13.64 4.86 23.97
N GLY A 554 -14.46 3.81 23.87
CA GLY A 554 -15.87 3.91 23.46
C GLY A 554 -16.69 4.74 24.43
N ALA A 555 -16.64 4.42 25.72
CA ALA A 555 -17.34 5.12 26.79
C ALA A 555 -16.90 6.58 26.92
N VAL A 556 -15.59 6.85 26.87
CA VAL A 556 -15.03 8.21 26.92
C VAL A 556 -15.49 9.01 25.69
N SER A 557 -15.39 8.43 24.49
CA SER A 557 -15.85 9.12 23.28
C SER A 557 -17.35 9.43 23.30
N PHE A 558 -18.17 8.53 23.85
CA PHE A 558 -19.60 8.78 24.04
C PHE A 558 -19.86 9.94 25.00
N ALA A 559 -19.19 9.99 26.16
CA ALA A 559 -19.33 11.08 27.12
C ALA A 559 -18.90 12.45 26.54
N LEU A 560 -17.81 12.47 25.77
CA LEU A 560 -17.38 13.66 25.04
C LEU A 560 -18.44 14.12 24.02
N ILE A 561 -19.07 13.18 23.32
CA ILE A 561 -20.12 13.46 22.34
C ILE A 561 -21.36 14.04 23.01
N THR A 562 -21.83 13.48 24.12
CA THR A 562 -23.02 14.00 24.82
C THR A 562 -22.77 15.42 25.35
N ALA A 563 -21.56 15.71 25.82
CA ALA A 563 -21.15 17.05 26.24
C ALA A 563 -21.07 18.03 25.04
N ALA A 564 -20.57 17.58 23.90
CA ALA A 564 -20.53 18.40 22.68
C ALA A 564 -21.94 18.77 22.20
N VAL A 565 -22.87 17.82 22.18
CA VAL A 565 -24.27 18.04 21.78
C VAL A 565 -24.96 19.05 22.71
N LEU A 566 -24.70 19.00 24.02
CA LEU A 566 -25.27 19.94 25.00
C LEU A 566 -25.05 21.41 24.60
N SER A 567 -23.87 21.73 24.03
CA SER A 567 -23.52 23.08 23.59
C SER A 567 -24.42 23.62 22.47
N THR A 568 -25.04 22.74 21.69
CA THR A 568 -25.90 23.10 20.55
C THR A 568 -27.37 23.22 20.93
N ILE A 569 -27.85 22.38 21.85
CA ILE A 569 -29.24 22.44 22.35
C ILE A 569 -29.45 23.54 23.39
N ALA A 570 -28.38 24.07 23.98
CA ALA A 570 -28.43 25.18 24.94
C ALA A 570 -28.60 26.56 24.30
N VAL A 571 -28.48 26.69 22.97
CA VAL A 571 -28.70 27.95 22.25
C VAL A 571 -30.20 28.10 21.98
N PRO A 572 -30.86 29.18 22.44
CA PRO A 572 -32.27 29.43 22.11
C PRO A 572 -32.44 29.58 20.60
N ALA A 573 -33.40 28.83 20.04
CA ALA A 573 -33.74 28.81 18.61
C ALA A 573 -34.28 30.14 18.07
#